data_AF-L5M8X0-F1
#
_entry.id   AF-L5M8X0-F1
#
_cell.length_a   1.000
_cell.length_b   1.000
_cell.length_c   1.000
_cell.angle_alpha   90.00
_cell.angle_beta   90.00
_cell.angle_gamma   90.00
#
_symmetry.space_group_name_H-M   'P 1'
#
loop_
_entity.id
_entity.type
_entity.pdbx_description
1 polymer ?
#
loop_
_entity_poly.entity_id
_entity_poly.type
_entity_poly.pdbx_seq_one_letter_code
_entity_poly.pdbx_strand_id
1 'polypeptide(L)'
;MATFDLRKVPPQEPLLRISQRRKQQFYYNSSWITDDMLLDPIPKARGEKVSGNSATDIASRLRKTRKLRGHVSHGHGPIGKHRKHLGGRNNAGGLYHHRINFDKYHPGYFGKVGMRHYHLKRNQSFCPTINLDKLWTLVSEQTRVNAAKSKTGVAPIIDVVR
;
A
#
# COMPACT_ATOMS: atom_id res chain seq x y z
N MET A 1 -18.31 54.22 41.21
CA MET A 1 -18.44 53.25 40.12
C MET A 1 -17.40 53.62 39.06
N ALA A 2 -16.30 52.87 38.97
CA ALA A 2 -15.20 53.18 38.06
C ALA A 2 -15.44 52.53 36.69
N THR A 3 -15.35 53.33 35.64
CA THR A 3 -15.52 52.95 34.22
C THR A 3 -14.22 52.36 33.67
N PHE A 4 -14.28 51.19 33.02
CA PHE A 4 -13.13 50.54 32.38
C PHE A 4 -13.07 50.97 30.91
N ASP A 5 -12.00 51.70 30.52
CA ASP A 5 -11.76 52.20 29.16
C ASP A 5 -11.31 51.07 28.23
N LEU A 6 -12.09 50.76 27.20
CA LEU A 6 -11.90 49.64 26.27
C LEU A 6 -10.91 49.92 25.12
N ARG A 7 -10.07 50.96 25.20
CA ARG A 7 -9.17 51.37 24.08
C ARG A 7 -7.69 50.99 24.25
N LYS A 8 -7.39 49.92 24.99
CA LYS A 8 -6.06 49.29 25.02
C LYS A 8 -6.16 47.78 24.84
N VAL A 9 -6.49 47.35 23.61
CA VAL A 9 -6.23 45.98 23.16
C VAL A 9 -5.19 46.08 22.04
N PRO A 10 -3.97 45.55 22.21
CA PRO A 10 -2.97 45.56 21.15
C PRO A 10 -3.45 44.71 19.96
N PRO A 11 -3.18 45.12 18.70
CA PRO A 11 -3.57 44.34 17.53
C PRO A 11 -2.76 43.03 17.49
N GLN A 12 -3.47 41.91 17.32
CA GLN A 12 -2.86 40.59 17.15
C GLN A 12 -2.20 40.51 15.76
N GLU A 13 -0.90 40.22 15.72
CA GLU A 13 -0.18 39.96 14.48
C GLU A 13 -0.63 38.65 13.82
N PRO A 14 -0.68 38.56 12.47
CA PRO A 14 -1.00 37.33 11.78
C PRO A 14 0.18 36.35 11.86
N LEU A 15 0.03 35.28 12.65
CA LEU A 15 0.98 34.17 12.68
C LEU A 15 1.11 33.52 11.29
N LEU A 16 2.28 33.68 10.67
CA LEU A 16 2.78 32.88 9.55
C LEU A 16 2.65 31.38 9.92
N ARG A 17 1.74 30.68 9.24
CA ARG A 17 1.58 29.21 9.33
C ARG A 17 2.81 28.52 8.73
N ILE A 18 3.88 28.44 9.50
CA ILE A 18 4.98 27.52 9.23
C ILE A 18 4.46 26.12 9.54
N SER A 19 4.15 25.38 8.48
CA SER A 19 3.79 23.97 8.50
C SER A 19 4.94 23.15 9.11
N GLN A 20 4.96 22.99 10.43
CA GLN A 20 5.75 21.96 11.09
C GLN A 20 5.07 20.60 10.90
N ARG A 21 5.24 20.02 9.70
CA ARG A 21 5.09 18.57 9.51
C ARG A 21 6.35 17.87 10.04
N ARG A 22 6.50 17.79 11.37
CA ARG A 22 7.28 16.69 11.95
C ARG A 22 6.38 15.45 11.95
N LYS A 23 6.28 14.80 10.80
CA LYS A 23 5.79 13.42 10.75
C LYS A 23 6.85 12.57 11.43
N GLN A 24 6.56 12.07 12.64
CA GLN A 24 7.18 10.84 13.09
C GLN A 24 6.86 9.78 12.03
N GLN A 25 7.88 9.37 11.29
CA GLN A 25 7.85 8.17 10.47
C GLN A 25 7.85 6.98 11.42
N PHE A 26 6.66 6.63 11.93
CA PHE A 26 6.41 5.23 12.24
C PHE A 26 6.24 4.52 10.89
N TYR A 27 7.32 3.90 10.43
CA TYR A 27 7.28 2.84 9.42
C TYR A 27 6.46 1.68 10.00
N TYR A 28 5.13 1.76 9.89
CA TYR A 28 4.32 0.55 9.78
C TYR A 28 4.42 0.12 8.32
N ASN A 29 5.38 -0.76 8.05
CA ASN A 29 5.47 -1.48 6.79
C ASN A 29 4.36 -2.54 6.77
N SER A 30 3.11 -2.08 6.65
CA SER A 30 1.95 -2.92 6.40
C SER A 30 1.82 -3.15 4.90
N SER A 31 2.85 -3.75 4.28
CA SER A 31 2.85 -4.07 2.84
C SER A 31 2.69 -5.57 2.56
N TRP A 32 2.16 -6.35 3.51
CA TRP A 32 2.06 -7.81 3.34
C TRP A 32 0.66 -8.39 3.48
N ILE A 33 -0.36 -7.59 3.79
CA ILE A 33 -1.74 -8.07 3.91
C ILE A 33 -2.66 -6.92 3.51
N THR A 34 -3.43 -7.12 2.44
CA THR A 34 -4.37 -6.20 1.77
C THR A 34 -3.78 -5.30 0.68
N ASP A 35 -3.34 -5.90 -0.42
CA ASP A 35 -3.78 -5.46 -1.77
C ASP A 35 -3.93 -6.63 -2.77
N ASP A 36 -3.98 -7.89 -2.30
CA ASP A 36 -4.02 -9.07 -3.18
C ASP A 36 -5.11 -10.10 -2.82
N MET A 37 -6.15 -9.70 -2.07
CA MET A 37 -7.30 -10.57 -1.77
C MET A 37 -8.65 -9.83 -1.75
N LEU A 38 -8.81 -8.84 -2.62
CA LEU A 38 -10.13 -8.53 -3.18
C LEU A 38 -10.14 -9.17 -4.55
N LEU A 39 -11.14 -10.01 -4.81
CA LEU A 39 -11.51 -10.42 -6.16
C LEU A 39 -11.53 -9.17 -7.04
N ASP A 40 -10.54 -9.03 -7.92
CA ASP A 40 -10.67 -8.16 -9.07
C ASP A 40 -11.96 -8.60 -9.80
N PRO A 41 -12.88 -7.68 -10.12
CA PRO A 41 -13.90 -7.99 -11.10
C PRO A 41 -13.16 -8.36 -12.38
N ILE A 42 -13.30 -9.62 -12.81
CA ILE A 42 -12.82 -10.11 -14.09
C ILE A 42 -13.15 -9.03 -15.14
N PRO A 43 -12.14 -8.43 -15.80
CA PRO A 43 -12.43 -7.55 -16.91
C PRO A 43 -13.23 -8.36 -17.92
N LYS A 44 -14.43 -7.91 -18.29
CA LYS A 44 -15.12 -8.40 -19.49
C LYS A 44 -14.26 -8.00 -20.70
N ALA A 45 -13.17 -8.73 -20.91
CA ALA A 45 -12.32 -8.63 -22.06
C ALA A 45 -13.11 -9.20 -23.24
N ARG A 46 -13.32 -8.35 -24.25
CA ARG A 46 -13.62 -8.80 -25.61
C ARG A 46 -12.61 -9.88 -25.99
N GLY A 47 -13.10 -10.97 -26.55
CA GLY A 47 -12.33 -12.18 -26.77
C GLY A 47 -11.03 -11.94 -27.54
N GLU A 48 -9.92 -12.08 -26.84
CA GLU A 48 -8.61 -12.25 -27.44
C GLU A 48 -7.90 -13.35 -26.64
N LYS A 49 -7.70 -14.51 -27.26
CA LYS A 49 -7.09 -15.67 -26.62
C LYS A 49 -5.59 -15.42 -26.46
N VAL A 50 -5.18 -14.92 -25.30
CA VAL A 50 -3.76 -14.91 -24.92
C VAL A 50 -3.41 -16.31 -24.41
N SER A 51 -2.73 -17.09 -25.24
CA SER A 51 -2.06 -18.32 -24.80
C SER A 51 -0.77 -17.93 -24.09
N GLY A 52 -0.77 -17.97 -22.75
CA GLY A 52 0.39 -17.57 -21.95
C GLY A 52 0.38 -18.29 -20.61
N ASN A 53 1.45 -19.05 -20.36
CA ASN A 53 1.67 -19.87 -19.17
C ASN A 53 1.52 -19.04 -17.88
N SER A 54 0.61 -19.46 -16.99
CA SER A 54 0.51 -18.90 -15.65
C SER A 54 1.71 -19.35 -14.80
N ALA A 55 2.29 -18.42 -14.03
CA ALA A 55 3.47 -18.63 -13.18
C ALA A 55 3.28 -19.67 -12.03
N THR A 56 2.21 -20.45 -12.04
CA THR A 56 1.84 -21.42 -11.00
C THR A 56 1.91 -22.88 -11.44
N ASP A 57 2.23 -23.18 -12.71
CA ASP A 57 2.38 -24.57 -13.15
C ASP A 57 3.79 -25.10 -12.84
N ILE A 58 4.06 -25.35 -11.56
CA ILE A 58 5.25 -26.10 -11.14
C ILE A 58 5.12 -27.52 -11.70
N ALA A 59 6.09 -27.91 -12.53
CA ALA A 59 6.21 -29.25 -13.07
C ALA A 59 5.93 -30.31 -11.99
N SER A 60 4.97 -31.21 -12.24
CA SER A 60 4.44 -32.17 -11.26
C SER A 60 5.53 -33.00 -10.57
N ARG A 61 6.66 -33.23 -11.24
CA ARG A 61 7.85 -33.93 -10.72
C ARG A 61 8.49 -33.25 -9.51
N LEU A 62 8.38 -31.92 -9.38
CA LEU A 62 8.99 -31.13 -8.29
C LEU A 62 8.09 -31.03 -7.05
N ARG A 63 6.83 -31.47 -7.14
CA ARG A 63 5.88 -31.40 -6.01
C ARG A 63 6.34 -32.32 -4.87
N LYS A 64 6.31 -31.81 -3.64
CA LYS A 64 6.65 -32.55 -2.40
C LYS A 64 5.89 -33.88 -2.29
N THR A 65 4.65 -33.94 -2.79
CA THR A 65 3.80 -35.13 -2.79
C THR A 65 4.44 -36.34 -3.48
N ARG A 66 5.28 -36.15 -4.50
CA ARG A 66 5.96 -37.26 -5.19
C ARG A 66 6.97 -37.97 -4.29
N LYS A 67 7.67 -37.22 -3.43
CA LYS A 67 8.67 -37.76 -2.48
C LYS A 67 8.03 -38.45 -1.27
N LEU A 68 6.75 -38.17 -0.98
CA LEU A 68 6.05 -38.67 0.20
C LEU A 68 5.26 -39.98 -0.04
N ARG A 69 5.29 -40.55 -1.25
CA ARG A 69 4.65 -41.84 -1.54
C ARG A 69 5.37 -42.96 -0.77
N GLY A 70 4.61 -43.91 -0.24
CA GLY A 70 5.12 -44.99 0.62
C GLY A 70 5.22 -44.61 2.09
N HIS A 71 5.12 -43.33 2.46
CA HIS A 71 5.03 -42.91 3.86
C HIS A 71 3.59 -43.00 4.37
N VAL A 72 3.41 -43.53 5.58
CA VAL A 72 2.08 -43.84 6.16
C VAL A 72 1.19 -42.60 6.32
N SER A 73 1.73 -41.47 6.80
CA SER A 73 0.95 -40.28 7.18
C SER A 73 1.11 -39.08 6.25
N HIS A 74 1.82 -39.22 5.12
CA HIS A 74 2.13 -38.13 4.18
C HIS A 74 2.73 -36.87 4.85
N GLY A 75 3.45 -37.04 5.97
CA GLY A 75 4.11 -35.95 6.69
C GLY A 75 3.24 -35.18 7.70
N HIS A 76 2.04 -35.66 8.02
CA HIS A 76 1.16 -35.04 9.03
C HIS A 76 1.24 -35.68 10.42
N GLY A 77 2.11 -36.67 10.61
CA GLY A 77 2.28 -37.39 11.87
C GLY A 77 1.13 -38.38 12.16
N PRO A 78 1.37 -39.43 12.97
CA PRO A 78 0.36 -40.46 13.24
C PRO A 78 -0.73 -40.01 14.23
N ILE A 79 -0.40 -39.16 15.20
CA ILE A 79 -1.28 -38.82 16.33
C ILE A 79 -2.25 -37.68 15.96
N GLY A 80 -1.72 -36.54 15.50
CA GLY A 80 -2.54 -35.34 15.24
C GLY A 80 -3.49 -35.49 14.06
N LYS A 81 -3.12 -36.30 13.05
CA LYS A 81 -3.83 -36.58 11.78
C LYS A 81 -4.21 -35.32 10.98
N HIS A 82 -4.25 -35.44 9.65
CA HIS A 82 -4.76 -34.37 8.81
C HIS A 82 -6.29 -34.40 8.78
N ARG A 83 -6.95 -33.39 9.37
CA ARG A 83 -8.40 -33.23 9.37
C ARG A 83 -8.79 -31.95 8.63
N LYS A 84 -10.05 -31.85 8.19
CA LYS A 84 -10.52 -30.79 7.29
C LYS A 84 -10.37 -29.38 7.88
N HIS A 85 -10.90 -29.11 9.08
CA HIS A 85 -10.85 -27.77 9.71
C HIS A 85 -10.80 -27.89 11.24
N LEU A 86 -9.60 -27.95 11.84
CA LEU A 86 -9.43 -28.12 13.29
C LEU A 86 -9.69 -26.82 14.09
N GLY A 87 -9.40 -25.65 13.51
CA GLY A 87 -9.49 -24.35 14.18
C GLY A 87 -10.54 -23.40 13.60
N GLY A 88 -11.51 -23.94 12.86
CA GLY A 88 -12.45 -23.16 12.05
C GLY A 88 -11.96 -22.92 10.62
N ARG A 89 -12.71 -22.10 9.88
CA ARG A 89 -12.42 -21.77 8.48
C ARG A 89 -12.07 -20.29 8.36
N ASN A 90 -11.09 -19.97 7.52
CA ASN A 90 -10.61 -18.61 7.31
C ASN A 90 -10.23 -17.94 8.66
N ASN A 91 -10.60 -16.66 8.86
CA ASN A 91 -10.27 -15.87 10.05
C ASN A 91 -11.24 -16.11 11.24
N ALA A 92 -11.92 -17.26 11.30
CA ALA A 92 -12.81 -17.59 12.41
C ALA A 92 -12.03 -17.61 13.74
N GLY A 93 -12.65 -17.15 14.83
CA GLY A 93 -12.03 -17.20 16.15
C GLY A 93 -10.97 -16.15 16.44
N GLY A 94 -10.84 -15.11 15.61
CA GLY A 94 -9.79 -14.09 15.76
C GLY A 94 -9.83 -13.28 17.05
N LEU A 95 -10.96 -13.23 17.78
CA LEU A 95 -11.07 -12.66 19.13
C LEU A 95 -10.98 -13.70 20.26
N TYR A 96 -11.08 -14.98 19.92
CA TYR A 96 -11.17 -16.10 20.85
C TYR A 96 -9.90 -16.95 20.76
N HIS A 97 -9.98 -18.15 20.18
CA HIS A 97 -8.88 -19.12 20.13
C HIS A 97 -7.75 -18.77 19.15
N HIS A 98 -7.95 -17.78 18.26
CA HIS A 98 -6.89 -17.22 17.41
C HIS A 98 -6.47 -15.80 17.81
N ARG A 99 -6.90 -15.31 18.99
CA ARG A 99 -6.60 -13.97 19.50
C ARG A 99 -5.11 -13.64 19.49
N ILE A 100 -4.29 -14.58 19.98
CA ILE A 100 -2.83 -14.40 20.07
C ILE A 100 -2.21 -14.10 18.70
N ASN A 101 -2.72 -14.72 17.63
CA ASN A 101 -2.21 -14.48 16.28
C ASN A 101 -2.56 -13.07 15.79
N PHE A 102 -3.79 -12.61 16.02
CA PHE A 102 -4.25 -11.28 15.62
C PHE A 102 -3.58 -10.16 16.43
N ASP A 103 -3.49 -10.31 17.75
CA ASP A 103 -2.85 -9.31 18.62
C ASP A 103 -1.35 -9.17 18.29
N LYS A 104 -0.69 -10.28 17.90
CA LYS A 104 0.74 -10.28 17.61
C LYS A 104 1.09 -9.72 16.23
N TYR A 105 0.39 -10.18 15.19
CA TYR A 105 0.78 -9.89 13.80
C TYR A 105 -0.12 -8.86 13.12
N HIS A 106 -1.34 -8.65 13.61
CA HIS A 106 -2.35 -7.79 12.99
C HIS A 106 -2.97 -6.81 14.00
N PRO A 107 -2.15 -5.98 14.68
CA PRO A 107 -2.69 -4.97 15.58
C PRO A 107 -3.56 -3.98 14.79
N GLY A 108 -4.75 -3.67 15.32
CA GLY A 108 -5.72 -2.78 14.67
C GLY A 108 -6.61 -3.44 13.62
N TYR A 109 -6.55 -4.78 13.45
CA TYR A 109 -7.47 -5.50 12.56
C TYR A 109 -8.93 -5.38 13.00
N PHE A 110 -9.17 -5.48 14.31
CA PHE A 110 -10.50 -5.29 14.88
C PHE A 110 -10.70 -3.84 15.30
N GLY A 111 -11.85 -3.28 14.95
CA GLY A 111 -12.24 -1.92 15.32
C GLY A 111 -12.77 -1.12 14.14
N LYS A 112 -13.32 0.06 14.44
CA LYS A 112 -13.78 1.02 13.44
C LYS A 112 -12.99 2.31 13.63
N VAL A 113 -12.37 2.80 12.57
CA VAL A 113 -11.51 4.00 12.60
C VAL A 113 -11.94 4.95 11.47
N GLY A 114 -11.91 6.26 11.76
CA GLY A 114 -12.13 7.31 10.77
C GLY A 114 -13.58 7.50 10.31
N MET A 115 -13.76 8.41 9.36
CA MET A 115 -15.07 8.72 8.75
C MET A 115 -15.27 7.90 7.48
N ARG A 116 -16.48 7.39 7.27
CA ARG A 116 -16.83 6.62 6.06
C ARG A 116 -17.07 7.60 4.90
N HIS A 117 -16.33 7.42 3.81
CA HIS A 117 -16.53 8.20 2.58
C HIS A 117 -17.35 7.37 1.57
N TYR A 118 -18.57 7.82 1.27
CA TYR A 118 -19.47 7.17 0.31
C TYR A 118 -19.16 7.62 -1.12
N HIS A 119 -19.35 6.73 -2.11
CA HIS A 119 -19.13 7.02 -3.53
C HIS A 119 -17.76 7.68 -3.82
N LEU A 120 -16.69 7.10 -3.25
CA LEU A 120 -15.33 7.62 -3.42
C LEU A 120 -14.93 7.65 -4.91
N LYS A 121 -14.81 8.86 -5.47
CA LYS A 121 -14.29 9.10 -6.82
C LYS A 121 -12.76 9.26 -6.77
N ARG A 122 -12.03 8.18 -7.06
CA ARG A 122 -10.55 8.16 -6.99
C ARG A 122 -9.87 9.19 -7.90
N ASN A 123 -10.47 9.54 -9.03
CA ASN A 123 -9.90 10.51 -9.98
C ASN A 123 -9.81 11.93 -9.38
N GLN A 124 -10.70 12.29 -8.44
CA GLN A 124 -10.67 13.61 -7.80
C GLN A 124 -9.50 13.76 -6.82
N SER A 125 -9.09 12.66 -6.20
CA SER A 125 -7.94 12.58 -5.30
C SER A 125 -6.64 12.21 -6.01
N PHE A 126 -6.64 12.12 -7.34
CA PHE A 126 -5.46 11.72 -8.10
C PHE A 126 -4.45 12.87 -8.09
N CYS A 127 -3.34 12.66 -7.38
CA CYS A 127 -2.24 13.61 -7.26
C CYS A 127 -0.94 12.80 -7.26
N PRO A 128 -0.43 12.40 -8.45
CA PRO A 128 0.88 11.78 -8.55
C PRO A 128 1.94 12.78 -8.10
N THR A 129 2.93 12.30 -7.34
CA THR A 129 4.02 13.14 -6.82
C THR A 129 5.34 12.65 -7.38
N ILE A 130 6.20 13.59 -7.79
CA ILE A 130 7.55 13.31 -8.26
C ILE A 130 8.56 14.01 -7.34
N ASN A 131 9.66 13.32 -7.06
CA ASN A 131 10.76 13.90 -6.31
C ASN A 131 11.72 14.67 -7.23
N LEU A 132 12.42 15.66 -6.68
CA LEU A 132 13.30 16.56 -7.46
C LEU A 132 14.47 15.83 -8.13
N ASP A 133 15.01 14.80 -7.50
CA ASP A 133 16.08 13.95 -8.03
C ASP A 133 15.68 13.23 -9.32
N LYS A 134 14.38 12.95 -9.49
CA LYS A 134 13.83 12.22 -10.64
C LYS A 134 13.40 13.14 -11.78
N LEU A 135 13.48 14.46 -11.65
CA LEU A 135 13.08 15.37 -12.73
C LEU A 135 13.91 15.13 -14.01
N TRP A 136 15.20 14.85 -13.85
CA TRP A 136 16.10 14.60 -14.98
C TRP A 136 15.86 13.25 -15.68
N THR A 137 15.08 12.34 -15.11
CA THR A 137 14.70 11.09 -15.78
C THR A 137 13.54 11.28 -16.76
N LEU A 138 12.80 12.39 -16.65
CA LEU A 138 11.71 12.72 -17.59
C LEU A 138 12.22 13.29 -18.91
N VAL A 139 13.49 13.72 -18.93
CA VAL A 139 14.14 14.33 -20.08
C VAL A 139 15.03 13.29 -20.75
N SER A 140 15.04 13.24 -22.09
CA SER A 140 15.97 12.37 -22.82
C SER A 140 17.43 12.77 -22.55
N GLU A 141 18.33 11.78 -22.53
CA GLU A 141 19.74 12.05 -22.23
C GLU A 141 20.39 13.03 -23.23
N GLN A 142 19.96 12.98 -24.49
CA GLN A 142 20.41 13.90 -25.53
C GLN A 142 20.07 15.36 -25.18
N THR A 143 18.84 15.63 -24.73
CA THR A 143 18.42 16.98 -24.32
C THR A 143 19.17 17.45 -23.08
N ARG A 144 19.42 16.55 -22.12
CA ARG A 144 20.23 16.86 -20.93
C ARG A 144 21.65 17.28 -21.29
N VAL A 145 22.33 16.51 -22.15
CA VAL A 145 23.71 16.79 -22.58
C VAL A 145 23.77 18.08 -23.42
N ASN A 146 22.78 18.33 -24.28
CA ASN A 146 22.73 19.56 -25.08
C ASN A 146 22.49 20.80 -24.21
N ALA A 147 21.62 20.71 -23.21
CA ALA A 147 21.39 21.79 -22.25
C ALA A 147 22.62 22.07 -21.37
N ALA A 148 23.43 21.05 -21.05
CA ALA A 148 24.68 21.25 -20.33
C ALA A 148 25.77 21.93 -21.20
N LYS A 149 25.70 21.76 -22.53
CA LYS A 149 26.68 22.33 -23.49
C LYS A 149 26.33 23.73 -23.97
N SER A 150 25.06 24.16 -23.88
CA SER A 150 24.64 25.48 -24.35
C SER A 150 25.14 26.60 -23.43
N LYS A 151 26.00 27.48 -23.94
CA LYS A 151 26.50 28.67 -23.22
C LYS A 151 25.49 29.82 -23.15
N THR A 152 24.38 29.70 -23.86
CA THR A 152 23.37 30.76 -24.03
C THR A 152 22.45 30.95 -22.81
N GLY A 153 22.63 30.16 -21.74
CA GLY A 153 21.89 30.32 -20.47
C GLY A 153 20.42 29.86 -20.51
N VAL A 154 19.99 29.14 -21.55
CA VAL A 154 18.61 28.68 -21.71
C VAL A 154 18.40 27.34 -20.98
N ALA A 155 17.48 27.30 -20.02
CA ALA A 155 17.17 26.11 -19.22
C ALA A 155 16.10 25.21 -19.90
N PRO A 156 16.15 23.87 -19.72
CA PRO A 156 15.13 22.97 -20.25
C PRO A 156 13.82 23.09 -19.46
N ILE A 157 12.69 23.05 -20.19
CA ILE A 157 11.34 23.00 -19.61
C ILE A 157 10.96 21.53 -19.43
N ILE A 158 10.61 21.15 -18.21
CA ILE A 158 10.20 19.80 -17.86
C ILE A 158 8.71 19.83 -17.51
N ASP A 159 7.88 19.26 -18.38
CA ASP A 159 6.45 19.10 -18.13
C ASP A 159 6.19 17.87 -17.24
N VAL A 160 5.43 18.07 -16.17
CA VAL A 160 5.13 17.08 -15.14
C VAL A 160 3.63 16.73 -15.05
N VAL A 161 2.80 17.23 -15.99
CA VAL A 161 1.33 17.19 -15.88
C VAL A 161 0.67 16.08 -16.74
N ARG A 162 1.45 15.12 -17.25
CA ARG A 162 0.94 14.10 -18.18
C ARG A 162 0.19 12.95 -17.50
#